data_AF-A0A6S7G3C4-F1
#
_entry.id   AF-A0A6S7G3C4-F1
#
_cell.length_a   1.000
_cell.length_b   1.000
_cell.length_c   1.000
_cell.angle_alpha   90.00
_cell.angle_beta   90.00
_cell.angle_gamma   90.00
#
_symmetry.space_group_name_H-M   'P 1'
#
loop_
_entity.id
_entity.type
_entity.pdbx_description
1 polymer ?
#
loop_
_entity_poly.entity_id
_entity_poly.type
_entity_poly.pdbx_seq_one_letter_code
_entity_poly.pdbx_strand_id
1 'polypeptide(L)'
;MMPGITTWRIDEARKHAALYGAGTAKEIPKTHRTRLNPAKVDHFIDFISQPHFLQDVAFGTRTLKLSNGTTMEIPNVLRTVTSSRLVDLYIATCKEKRF
;
A
#
# COMPACT_ATOMS: atom_id res chain seq x y z
N MET A 1 -36.26 0.03 -1.12
CA MET A 1 -35.60 0.86 -0.09
C MET A 1 -34.23 0.28 0.19
N MET A 2 -33.21 1.12 0.39
CA MET A 2 -31.88 0.65 0.82
C MET A 2 -31.97 0.08 2.25
N PRO A 3 -31.43 -1.11 2.53
CA PRO A 3 -31.46 -1.66 3.88
C PRO A 3 -30.70 -0.76 4.87
N GLY A 4 -31.30 -0.49 6.03
CA GLY A 4 -30.70 0.32 7.10
C GLY A 4 -31.07 1.82 7.13
N ILE A 5 -31.87 2.30 6.18
CA ILE A 5 -32.41 3.68 6.19
C ILE A 5 -33.91 3.65 6.50
N THR A 6 -34.30 4.25 7.62
CA THR A 6 -35.71 4.40 8.00
C THR A 6 -36.33 5.60 7.28
N THR A 7 -37.66 5.57 7.09
CA THR A 7 -38.44 6.70 6.55
C THR A 7 -38.20 7.99 7.32
N TRP A 8 -38.14 7.90 8.66
CA TRP A 8 -37.83 9.02 9.54
C TRP A 8 -36.51 9.72 9.17
N ARG A 9 -35.43 8.97 8.88
CA ARG A 9 -34.13 9.55 8.48
C ARG A 9 -34.19 10.26 7.14
N ILE A 10 -35.05 9.80 6.22
CA ILE A 10 -35.26 10.43 4.92
C ILE A 10 -35.99 11.77 5.10
N ASP A 11 -37.03 11.79 5.93
CA ASP A 11 -37.82 13.00 6.19
C ASP A 11 -37.03 14.04 6.99
N GLU A 12 -36.19 13.61 7.93
CA GLU A 12 -35.27 14.48 8.66
C GLU A 12 -34.23 15.11 7.71
N ALA A 13 -33.65 14.32 6.80
CA ALA A 13 -32.71 14.84 5.79
C ALA A 13 -33.38 15.86 4.85
N ARG A 14 -34.65 15.63 4.46
CA ARG A 14 -35.43 16.57 3.66
C ARG A 14 -35.72 17.88 4.41
N LYS A 15 -36.11 17.80 5.68
CA LYS A 15 -36.33 18.98 6.54
C LYS A 15 -35.04 19.79 6.68
N HIS A 16 -33.92 19.13 6.93
CA HIS A 16 -32.62 19.78 7.00
C HIS A 16 -32.26 20.46 5.67
N ALA A 17 -32.47 19.78 4.53
CA ALA A 17 -32.20 20.35 3.22
C ALA A 17 -33.07 21.58 2.89
N ALA A 18 -34.32 21.60 3.35
CA ALA A 18 -35.23 22.74 3.19
C ALA A 18 -34.83 23.94 4.06
N LEU A 19 -34.29 23.70 5.28
CA LEU A 19 -33.90 24.75 6.22
C LEU A 19 -32.50 25.32 5.97
N TYR A 20 -31.55 24.45 5.64
CA TYR A 20 -30.12 24.78 5.59
C TYR A 20 -29.50 24.62 4.20
N GLY A 21 -30.28 24.17 3.21
CA GLY A 21 -29.81 23.86 1.86
C GLY A 21 -29.26 22.43 1.72
N ALA A 22 -28.93 22.05 0.49
CA ALA A 22 -28.33 20.74 0.21
C ALA A 22 -26.99 20.59 0.93
N GLY A 23 -26.72 19.39 1.47
CA GLY A 23 -25.43 19.10 2.10
C GLY A 23 -24.27 19.29 1.11
N THR A 24 -23.25 20.04 1.51
CA THR A 24 -22.02 20.20 0.71
C THR A 24 -21.17 18.94 0.79
N ALA A 25 -20.65 18.49 -0.34
CA ALA A 25 -19.67 17.40 -0.36
C ALA A 25 -18.50 17.77 0.54
N LYS A 26 -18.18 16.90 1.51
CA LYS A 26 -17.02 17.09 2.38
C LYS A 26 -15.78 17.22 1.51
N GLU A 27 -15.00 18.29 1.68
CA GLU A 27 -13.74 18.45 0.96
C GLU A 27 -12.87 17.23 1.26
N ILE A 28 -12.61 16.44 0.21
CA ILE A 28 -11.71 15.30 0.31
C ILE A 28 -10.31 15.90 0.46
N PRO A 29 -9.55 15.57 1.52
CA PRO A 29 -8.22 16.12 1.69
C PRO A 29 -7.38 15.78 0.45
N LYS A 30 -6.76 16.80 -0.14
CA LYS A 30 -5.86 16.62 -1.29
C LYS A 30 -4.72 15.69 -0.87
N THR A 31 -4.73 14.48 -1.39
CA THR A 31 -3.65 13.53 -1.16
C THR A 31 -2.49 13.89 -2.08
N HIS A 32 -1.40 14.42 -1.51
CA HIS A 32 -0.17 14.64 -2.27
C HIS A 32 0.56 13.31 -2.43
N ARG A 33 0.68 12.85 -3.69
CA ARG A 33 1.53 11.69 -4.02
C ARG A 33 2.93 12.20 -4.32
N THR A 34 3.88 11.93 -3.43
CA THR A 34 5.29 12.22 -3.69
C THR A 34 5.89 11.11 -4.54
N ARG A 35 6.51 11.49 -5.66
CA ARG A 35 7.26 10.55 -6.49
C ARG A 35 8.59 10.25 -5.80
N LEU A 36 8.87 8.96 -5.56
CA LEU A 36 10.17 8.52 -5.07
C LEU A 36 11.23 8.67 -6.18
N ASN A 37 12.47 8.95 -5.80
CA ASN A 37 13.57 9.01 -6.76
C ASN A 37 13.82 7.59 -7.32
N PRO A 38 13.65 7.36 -8.63
CA PRO A 38 13.76 6.03 -9.23
C PRO A 38 15.12 5.38 -8.97
N ALA A 39 16.22 6.13 -9.08
CA ALA A 39 17.56 5.58 -8.85
C ALA A 39 17.77 5.07 -7.41
N LYS A 40 17.15 5.74 -6.42
CA LYS A 40 17.20 5.28 -5.03
C LYS A 40 16.32 4.04 -4.79
N VAL A 41 15.21 3.95 -5.52
CA VAL A 41 14.34 2.77 -5.48
C VAL A 41 15.06 1.58 -6.09
N ASP A 42 15.60 1.73 -7.30
CA ASP A 42 16.32 0.67 -8.00
C ASP A 42 17.50 0.15 -7.17
N HIS A 43 18.33 1.05 -6.61
CA HIS A 43 19.43 0.66 -5.73
C HIS A 43 18.97 -0.15 -4.50
N PHE A 44 17.83 0.24 -3.89
CA PHE A 44 17.28 -0.52 -2.77
C PHE A 44 16.74 -1.88 -3.20
N ILE A 45 16.04 -1.94 -4.34
CA ILE A 45 15.53 -3.19 -4.91
C ILE A 45 16.69 -4.15 -5.20
N ASP A 46 17.78 -3.65 -5.78
CA ASP A 46 18.98 -4.44 -6.05
C ASP A 46 19.60 -4.96 -4.75
N PHE A 47 19.68 -4.13 -3.71
CA PHE A 47 20.19 -4.53 -2.40
C PHE A 47 19.35 -5.64 -1.77
N ILE A 48 18.02 -5.50 -1.71
CA ILE A 48 17.15 -6.50 -1.06
C ILE A 48 17.04 -7.80 -1.86
N SER A 49 17.31 -7.74 -3.17
CA SER A 49 17.28 -8.89 -4.07
C SER A 49 18.58 -9.70 -4.04
N GLN A 50 19.59 -9.26 -3.29
CA GLN A 50 20.84 -10.01 -3.17
C GLN A 50 20.60 -11.39 -2.56
N PRO A 51 21.21 -12.46 -3.10
CA PRO A 51 20.98 -13.83 -2.64
C PRO A 51 21.35 -14.05 -1.18
N HIS A 52 22.22 -13.20 -0.62
CA HIS A 52 22.58 -13.20 0.81
C HIS A 52 21.38 -12.95 1.75
N PHE A 53 20.32 -12.27 1.28
CA PHE A 53 19.14 -11.93 2.06
C PHE A 53 17.92 -12.82 1.75
N LEU A 54 18.04 -13.70 0.76
CA LEU A 54 16.98 -14.58 0.29
C LEU A 54 17.28 -16.01 0.72
N GLN A 55 16.26 -16.72 1.21
CA GLN A 55 16.33 -18.15 1.45
C GLN A 55 15.58 -18.87 0.33
N ASP A 56 16.31 -19.65 -0.49
CA ASP A 56 15.76 -20.35 -1.66
C ASP A 56 14.71 -21.42 -1.32
N VAL A 57 14.58 -21.80 -0.04
CA VAL A 57 13.86 -23.01 0.41
C VAL A 57 12.54 -22.70 1.11
N ALA A 58 11.83 -21.71 0.61
CA ALA A 58 10.58 -21.32 1.22
C ALA A 58 9.42 -22.24 0.78
N PHE A 59 8.72 -22.81 1.75
CA PHE A 59 7.58 -23.68 1.52
C PHE A 59 6.32 -22.86 1.23
N GLY A 60 5.70 -23.10 0.07
CA GLY A 60 4.41 -22.52 -0.33
C GLY A 60 4.52 -21.43 -1.39
N THR A 61 3.41 -21.24 -2.12
CA THR A 61 3.25 -20.23 -3.17
C THR A 61 2.14 -19.26 -2.78
N ARG A 62 2.22 -18.02 -3.28
CA ARG A 62 1.14 -17.03 -3.18
C ARG A 62 0.69 -16.63 -4.56
N THR A 63 -0.62 -16.63 -4.76
CA THR A 63 -1.27 -16.15 -5.98
C THR A 63 -1.45 -14.63 -5.92
N LEU A 64 -0.85 -13.91 -6.88
CA LEU A 64 -1.09 -12.50 -7.12
C LEU A 64 -2.10 -12.34 -8.25
N LYS A 65 -3.17 -11.57 -7.99
CA LYS A 65 -4.08 -11.11 -9.05
C LYS A 65 -3.60 -9.76 -9.58
N LEU A 66 -3.24 -9.72 -10.85
CA LEU A 66 -2.84 -8.50 -11.54
C LEU A 66 -4.09 -7.69 -11.92
N SER A 67 -3.90 -6.39 -12.17
CA SER A 67 -4.98 -5.48 -12.56
C SER A 67 -5.63 -5.81 -13.90
N ASN A 68 -4.94 -6.55 -14.76
CA ASN A 68 -5.45 -7.11 -16.01
C ASN A 68 -6.29 -8.38 -15.81
N GLY A 69 -6.51 -8.83 -14.57
CA GLY A 69 -7.28 -10.03 -14.23
C GLY A 69 -6.47 -11.33 -14.29
N THR A 70 -5.19 -11.31 -14.66
CA THR A 70 -4.36 -12.51 -14.68
C THR A 70 -3.88 -12.88 -13.28
N THR A 71 -3.67 -14.17 -13.05
CA THR A 71 -3.13 -14.68 -11.79
C THR A 71 -1.72 -15.23 -11.98
N MET A 72 -0.79 -14.81 -11.14
CA MET A 72 0.60 -15.29 -11.15
C MET A 72 0.92 -15.95 -9.81
N GLU A 73 1.51 -17.13 -9.83
CA GLU A 73 2.04 -17.78 -8.64
C GLU A 73 3.48 -17.34 -8.41
N ILE A 74 3.73 -16.78 -7.22
CA ILE A 74 5.07 -16.41 -6.78
C ILE A 74 5.42 -17.29 -5.58
N PRO A 75 6.61 -17.90 -5.54
CA PRO A 75 7.05 -18.60 -4.34
C PRO A 75 7.01 -17.65 -3.15
N ASN A 76 6.53 -18.11 -2.00
CA ASN A 76 6.69 -17.32 -0.78
C ASN A 76 8.20 -17.14 -0.61
N VAL A 77 8.69 -15.92 -0.51
CA VAL A 77 10.12 -15.69 -0.34
C VAL A 77 10.35 -15.56 1.17
N LEU A 78 11.04 -16.53 1.77
CA LEU A 78 11.55 -16.37 3.13
C LEU A 78 12.85 -15.58 3.03
N ARG A 79 12.92 -14.48 3.78
CA ARG A 79 14.17 -13.72 3.92
C ARG A 79 14.96 -14.31 5.08
N THR A 80 16.25 -14.48 4.89
CA THR A 80 17.18 -14.93 5.95
C THR A 80 17.34 -13.87 7.04
N VAL A 81 17.05 -12.60 6.71
CA VAL A 81 17.22 -11.44 7.60
C VAL A 81 15.89 -10.76 7.87
N THR A 82 15.64 -10.47 9.15
CA THR A 82 14.47 -9.69 9.59
C THR A 82 14.45 -8.31 8.96
N SER A 83 13.26 -7.82 8.59
CA SER A 83 13.09 -6.53 7.91
C SER A 83 13.78 -5.34 8.60
N SER A 84 13.77 -5.27 9.93
CA SER A 84 14.45 -4.23 10.70
C SER A 84 15.97 -4.25 10.46
N ARG A 85 16.56 -5.44 10.55
CA ARG A 85 18.00 -5.63 10.35
C ARG A 85 18.41 -5.36 8.91
N LEU A 86 17.54 -5.66 7.95
CA LEU A 86 17.77 -5.37 6.54
C LEU A 86 17.87 -3.86 6.29
N VAL A 87 17.03 -3.06 6.96
CA VAL A 87 17.11 -1.59 6.91
C VAL A 87 18.43 -1.08 7.50
N ASP A 88 18.83 -1.60 8.67
CA ASP A 88 20.10 -1.21 9.31
C ASP A 88 21.30 -1.50 8.40
N LEU A 89 21.32 -2.68 7.78
CA LEU A 89 22.35 -3.09 6.85
C LEU A 89 22.38 -2.19 5.62
N TYR A 90 21.22 -1.89 5.02
CA TYR A 90 21.14 -0.97 3.89
C TYR A 90 21.72 0.40 4.24
N ILE A 91 21.36 0.96 5.39
CA ILE A 91 21.89 2.25 5.85
C ILE A 91 23.41 2.20 6.01
N ALA A 92 23.94 1.11 6.57
CA ALA A 92 25.39 0.92 6.69
C ALA A 92 26.08 0.84 5.32
N THR A 93 25.51 0.10 4.37
CA THR A 93 26.03 -0.03 3.00
C THR A 93 25.99 1.30 2.24
N CYS A 94 24.94 2.10 2.40
CA CYS A 94 24.85 3.44 1.82
C CYS A 94 25.95 4.36 2.35
N LYS A 95 26.24 4.29 3.66
CA LYS A 95 27.35 5.06 4.27
C LYS A 95 28.71 4.65 3.70
N GLU A 96 28.93 3.36 3.51
CA GLU A 96 30.18 2.82 2.96
C GLU A 96 30.38 3.23 1.48
N LYS A 97 29.33 3.08 0.67
CA LYS A 97 29.36 3.36 -0.78
C LYS A 97 29.14 4.84 -1.13
N ARG A 98 28.92 5.71 -0.14
CA ARG A 98 28.58 7.14 -0.30
C ARG A 98 27.36 7.36 -1.22
N PHE A 99 26.32 6.56 -1.01
CA PHE A 99 25.05 6.62 -1.76
C PHE A 99 23.92 7.26 -0.93
#